data_AF-A0A378L5R0-F1
#
_entry.id   AF-A0A378L5R0-F1
#
_cell.length_a   1.000
_cell.length_b   1.000
_cell.length_c   1.000
_cell.angle_alpha   90.00
_cell.angle_beta   90.00
_cell.angle_gamma   90.00
#
_symmetry.space_group_name_H-M   'P 1'
#
loop_
_entity.id
_entity.type
_entity.pdbx_description
1 polymer ?
#
loop_
_entity_poly.entity_id
_entity_poly.type
_entity_poly.pdbx_seq_one_letter_code
_entity_poly.pdbx_strand_id
1 'polypeptide(L)'
;MNKNIIVTVLITGSLLTTPLFASDFFQKLMPGKRSLHSAVNVHTKPMAKHKNQNYTDFSGSWSGNCSLADDIEISMDVTIENDDTYFNIDGQELKIGPLHTETTSDNLSAAYEHTSLEWSNDMSMLIMKGVYFDKMHSLYPHNEANPMETMIGQIAFSLTNEQLTIKGQTLSFIDLEQMGELSTLTCTLSKK
;
A
#
# COMPACT_ATOMS: atom_id res chain seq x y z
N MET A 1 14.49 -59.91 1.83
CA MET A 1 13.71 -58.69 2.15
C MET A 1 14.69 -57.53 2.21
N ASN A 2 14.70 -56.69 1.18
CA ASN A 2 15.77 -55.71 0.93
C ASN A 2 15.53 -54.41 1.71
N LYS A 3 16.56 -53.98 2.46
CA LYS A 3 16.59 -52.85 3.41
C LYS A 3 16.98 -51.50 2.78
N ASN A 4 16.88 -51.32 1.46
CA ASN A 4 17.45 -50.15 0.77
C ASN A 4 16.41 -49.36 -0.05
N ILE A 5 15.31 -48.91 0.57
CA ILE A 5 14.38 -47.94 -0.02
C ILE A 5 13.93 -46.93 1.05
N ILE A 6 14.88 -46.24 1.69
CA ILE A 6 14.59 -45.14 2.63
C ILE A 6 15.65 -44.03 2.49
N VAL A 7 15.96 -43.54 1.27
CA VAL A 7 16.85 -42.36 1.12
C VAL A 7 16.50 -41.49 -0.13
N THR A 8 15.31 -41.60 -0.71
CA THR A 8 15.02 -40.86 -1.98
C THR A 8 13.61 -40.30 -2.08
N VAL A 9 13.07 -39.74 -0.98
CA VAL A 9 11.86 -38.89 -0.99
C VAL A 9 11.97 -37.73 0.01
N LEU A 10 13.15 -37.13 0.15
CA LEU A 10 13.37 -35.96 1.02
C LEU A 10 14.07 -34.79 0.31
N ILE A 11 13.99 -34.73 -1.03
CA ILE A 11 14.49 -33.60 -1.83
C ILE A 11 13.44 -33.23 -2.90
N THR A 12 12.19 -33.06 -2.49
CA THR A 12 11.12 -32.40 -3.28
C THR A 12 10.14 -31.70 -2.34
N GLY A 13 10.65 -31.09 -1.27
CA GLY A 13 9.85 -30.35 -0.28
C GLY A 13 10.25 -28.88 -0.13
N SER A 14 11.11 -28.36 -1.01
CA SER A 14 11.79 -27.07 -0.79
C SER A 14 11.62 -26.09 -1.96
N LEU A 15 10.50 -26.11 -2.68
CA LEU A 15 10.29 -25.25 -3.86
C LEU A 15 8.92 -24.57 -3.95
N LEU A 16 8.15 -24.51 -2.86
CA LEU A 16 6.90 -23.71 -2.83
C LEU A 16 6.77 -22.85 -1.57
N THR A 17 7.88 -22.36 -1.01
CA THR A 17 7.83 -21.10 -0.26
C THR A 17 8.16 -19.99 -1.24
N THR A 18 7.21 -19.69 -2.12
CA THR A 18 7.18 -18.36 -2.74
C THR A 18 7.24 -17.34 -1.61
N PRO A 19 8.10 -16.32 -1.68
CA PRO A 19 8.26 -15.38 -0.59
C PRO A 19 6.93 -14.66 -0.38
N LEU A 20 6.26 -14.93 0.74
CA LEU A 20 5.08 -14.21 1.22
C LEU A 20 5.45 -12.81 1.77
N PHE A 21 6.61 -12.27 1.40
CA PHE A 21 7.15 -10.99 1.89
C PHE A 21 6.80 -9.83 0.94
N ALA A 22 5.54 -9.74 0.50
CA ALA A 22 5.11 -8.74 -0.49
C ALA A 22 3.85 -7.96 -0.06
N SER A 23 3.55 -7.87 1.24
CA SER A 23 2.42 -7.06 1.74
C SER A 23 2.80 -6.04 2.82
N ASP A 24 4.08 -5.72 3.00
CA ASP A 24 4.55 -5.07 4.23
C ASP A 24 4.34 -3.55 4.27
N PHE A 25 4.58 -2.79 3.19
CA PHE A 25 4.55 -1.32 3.28
C PHE A 25 3.21 -0.75 3.74
N PHE A 26 2.14 -0.99 2.99
CA PHE A 26 0.83 -0.43 3.33
C PHE A 26 0.22 -1.09 4.54
N GLN A 27 0.49 -2.38 4.83
CA GLN A 27 0.02 -2.98 6.08
C GLN A 27 0.69 -2.36 7.31
N LYS A 28 1.97 -1.99 7.23
CA LYS A 28 2.70 -1.31 8.31
C LYS A 28 2.21 0.13 8.52
N LEU A 29 1.84 0.83 7.45
CA LEU A 29 1.45 2.25 7.51
C LEU A 29 -0.06 2.49 7.60
N MET A 30 -0.85 1.58 7.07
CA MET A 30 -2.32 1.63 6.98
C MET A 30 -2.85 0.21 7.21
N PRO A 31 -2.91 -0.27 8.46
CA PRO A 31 -3.37 -1.62 8.78
C PRO A 31 -4.87 -1.78 8.47
N GLY A 32 -5.20 -1.99 7.20
CA GLY A 32 -6.53 -2.37 6.70
C GLY A 32 -6.54 -3.83 6.25
N LYS A 33 -7.68 -4.51 6.40
CA LYS A 33 -7.85 -5.89 5.93
C LYS A 33 -7.90 -5.90 4.41
N ARG A 34 -6.84 -6.38 3.76
CA ARG A 34 -6.86 -6.62 2.31
C ARG A 34 -7.76 -7.80 1.99
N SER A 35 -8.69 -7.59 1.07
CA SER A 35 -9.38 -8.67 0.37
C SER A 35 -8.66 -8.98 -0.93
N LEU A 36 -8.57 -10.26 -1.26
CA LEU A 36 -7.91 -10.81 -2.45
C LEU A 36 -8.70 -10.56 -3.76
N HIS A 37 -9.70 -9.68 -3.77
CA HIS A 37 -10.52 -9.46 -4.96
C HIS A 37 -9.95 -8.40 -5.91
N SER A 38 -9.83 -8.81 -7.17
CA SER A 38 -9.27 -8.06 -8.29
C SER A 38 -9.75 -6.61 -8.34
N ALA A 39 -8.79 -5.69 -8.36
CA ALA A 39 -8.99 -4.32 -8.78
C ALA A 39 -9.79 -4.27 -10.09
N VAL A 40 -10.97 -3.65 -10.06
CA VAL A 40 -11.74 -3.36 -11.26
C VAL A 40 -11.07 -2.15 -11.92
N ASN A 41 -10.25 -2.40 -12.92
CA ASN A 41 -9.71 -1.33 -13.77
C ASN A 41 -10.88 -0.69 -14.54
N VAL A 42 -11.47 0.38 -13.98
CA VAL A 42 -12.40 1.24 -14.73
C VAL A 42 -11.63 1.79 -15.92
N HIS A 43 -12.16 1.61 -17.14
CA HIS A 43 -11.52 2.00 -18.40
C HIS A 43 -11.11 3.48 -18.40
N THR A 44 -9.87 3.73 -17.99
CA THR A 44 -9.21 5.01 -18.14
C THR A 44 -8.56 5.03 -19.51
N LYS A 45 -8.87 6.08 -20.30
CA LYS A 45 -8.10 6.35 -21.52
C LYS A 45 -6.62 6.41 -21.13
N PRO A 46 -5.71 5.80 -21.90
CA PRO A 46 -4.29 5.92 -21.63
C PRO A 46 -3.95 7.41 -21.61
N MET A 47 -3.51 7.93 -20.45
CA MET A 47 -2.93 9.26 -20.38
C MET A 47 -1.76 9.30 -21.38
N ALA A 48 -1.67 10.40 -22.13
CA ALA A 48 -0.65 10.53 -23.16
C ALA A 48 0.73 10.29 -22.54
N LYS A 49 1.45 9.27 -23.01
CA LYS A 49 2.83 9.03 -22.57
C LYS A 49 3.62 10.31 -22.77
N HIS A 50 4.09 10.91 -21.68
CA HIS A 50 4.96 12.06 -21.73
C HIS A 50 6.35 11.61 -22.17
N LYS A 51 6.50 11.30 -23.47
CA LYS A 51 7.80 10.95 -24.05
C LYS A 51 8.81 12.07 -23.74
N ASN A 52 9.88 11.70 -23.03
CA ASN A 52 11.04 12.52 -22.67
C ASN A 52 10.89 13.47 -21.48
N GLN A 53 9.96 13.24 -20.54
CA GLN A 53 10.02 13.92 -19.25
C GLN A 53 10.98 13.18 -18.29
N ASN A 54 11.96 13.90 -17.76
CA ASN A 54 12.78 13.40 -16.66
C ASN A 54 11.87 13.30 -15.42
N TYR A 55 11.76 12.11 -14.85
CA TYR A 55 11.09 11.88 -13.57
C TYR A 55 12.12 11.47 -12.53
N THR A 56 11.81 11.69 -11.25
CA THR A 56 12.65 11.18 -10.16
C THR A 56 12.57 9.66 -10.12
N ASP A 57 13.70 8.99 -10.28
CA ASP A 57 13.81 7.55 -10.10
C ASP A 57 13.99 7.20 -8.61
N PHE A 58 12.95 6.62 -8.01
CA PHE A 58 12.96 6.11 -6.64
C PHE A 58 13.40 4.65 -6.57
N SER A 59 13.78 4.03 -7.70
CA SER A 59 14.04 2.59 -7.76
C SER A 59 15.22 2.15 -6.89
N GLY A 60 15.00 1.08 -6.14
CA GLY A 60 15.99 0.48 -5.26
C GLY A 60 15.39 -0.11 -3.99
N SER A 61 16.25 -0.73 -3.19
CA SER A 61 15.91 -1.15 -1.84
C SER A 61 16.30 -0.06 -0.85
N TRP A 62 15.39 0.27 0.05
CA TRP A 62 15.50 1.35 1.01
C TRP A 62 15.30 0.82 2.43
N SER A 63 16.04 1.41 3.38
CA SER A 63 15.88 1.14 4.82
C SER A 63 16.00 2.41 5.63
N GLY A 64 15.23 2.49 6.71
CA GLY A 64 15.35 3.56 7.68
C GLY A 64 14.25 3.49 8.72
N ASN A 65 13.88 4.66 9.25
CA ASN A 65 12.86 4.79 10.27
C ASN A 65 11.77 5.75 9.80
N CYS A 66 10.56 5.48 10.29
CA CYS A 66 9.40 6.33 10.20
C CYS A 66 9.06 6.86 11.58
N SER A 67 8.82 8.16 11.70
CA SER A 67 8.21 8.77 12.88
C SER A 67 6.71 8.95 12.61
N LEU A 68 5.88 8.39 13.48
CA LEU A 68 4.46 8.68 13.57
C LEU A 68 4.23 9.77 14.61
N ALA A 69 3.01 10.34 14.64
CA ALA A 69 2.56 11.20 15.74
C ALA A 69 2.99 10.60 17.11
N ASP A 70 3.52 11.45 17.99
CA ASP A 70 4.14 11.11 19.29
C ASP A 70 5.57 10.54 19.26
N ASP A 71 6.34 10.83 18.20
CA ASP A 71 7.77 10.47 18.07
C ASP A 71 8.03 8.94 18.15
N ILE A 72 7.02 8.14 17.82
CA ILE A 72 7.14 6.69 17.75
C ILE A 72 7.92 6.33 16.49
N GLU A 73 9.13 5.80 16.67
CA GLU A 73 9.96 5.32 15.57
C GLU A 73 9.62 3.86 15.20
N ILE A 74 9.33 3.65 13.92
CA ILE A 74 9.09 2.33 13.33
C ILE A 74 10.14 2.09 12.26
N SER A 75 10.87 0.99 12.35
CA SER A 75 11.81 0.58 11.30
C SER A 75 11.06 0.15 10.04
N MET A 76 11.53 0.62 8.89
CA MET A 76 10.93 0.37 7.59
C MET A 76 11.98 -0.05 6.58
N ASP A 77 11.66 -1.13 5.88
CA ASP A 77 12.36 -1.61 4.70
C ASP A 77 11.35 -1.67 3.56
N VAL A 78 11.72 -1.13 2.39
CA VAL A 78 10.89 -1.18 1.18
C VAL A 78 11.73 -1.40 -0.06
N THR A 79 11.17 -2.05 -1.07
CA THR A 79 11.73 -2.09 -2.42
C THR A 79 10.80 -1.37 -3.37
N ILE A 80 11.35 -0.41 -4.11
CA ILE A 80 10.61 0.42 -5.06
C ILE A 80 11.15 0.19 -6.45
N GLU A 81 10.24 0.16 -7.43
CA GLU A 81 10.55 0.27 -8.85
C GLU A 81 9.58 1.27 -9.46
N ASN A 82 10.03 2.23 -10.27
CA ASN A 82 9.10 3.16 -10.91
C ASN A 82 9.55 3.62 -12.29
N ASP A 83 8.55 3.98 -13.10
CA ASP A 83 8.74 4.75 -14.33
C ASP A 83 7.76 5.94 -14.38
N ASP A 84 7.60 6.56 -15.55
CA ASP A 84 6.70 7.70 -15.74
C ASP A 84 5.20 7.34 -15.62
N THR A 85 4.86 6.05 -15.73
CA THR A 85 3.49 5.52 -15.78
C THR A 85 3.14 4.52 -14.68
N TYR A 86 4.13 4.07 -13.91
CA TYR A 86 4.01 2.95 -12.98
C TYR A 86 4.84 3.15 -11.71
N PHE A 87 4.33 2.64 -10.60
CA PHE A 87 5.02 2.55 -9.32
C PHE A 87 4.78 1.18 -8.68
N ASN A 88 5.86 0.48 -8.37
CA ASN A 88 5.90 -0.71 -7.54
C ASN A 88 6.40 -0.35 -6.16
N ILE A 89 5.74 -0.84 -5.12
CA ILE A 89 6.30 -0.87 -3.77
C ILE A 89 6.04 -2.24 -3.13
N ASP A 90 7.11 -2.92 -2.73
CA ASP A 90 7.10 -4.28 -2.16
C ASP A 90 6.30 -5.31 -2.97
N GLY A 91 6.35 -5.21 -4.30
CA GLY A 91 5.63 -6.11 -5.21
C GLY A 91 4.20 -5.67 -5.52
N GLN A 92 3.71 -4.60 -4.91
CA GLN A 92 2.40 -4.03 -5.24
C GLN A 92 2.51 -2.99 -6.35
N GLU A 93 1.88 -3.32 -7.48
CA GLU A 93 1.80 -2.46 -8.65
C GLU A 93 0.67 -1.43 -8.56
N LEU A 94 1.01 -0.17 -8.81
CA LEU A 94 0.09 0.95 -8.93
C LEU A 94 0.36 1.70 -10.24
N LYS A 95 -0.71 2.03 -10.97
CA LYS A 95 -0.61 2.87 -12.18
C LYS A 95 -0.67 4.34 -11.81
N ILE A 96 0.15 5.16 -12.47
CA ILE A 96 0.19 6.61 -12.26
C ILE A 96 -0.82 7.28 -13.20
N GLY A 97 -1.71 8.11 -12.65
CA GLY A 97 -2.72 8.90 -13.35
C GLY A 97 -4.17 8.40 -13.17
N PRO A 98 -4.48 7.13 -13.46
CA PRO A 98 -5.82 6.57 -13.21
C PRO A 98 -6.21 6.57 -11.73
N LEU A 99 -7.51 6.70 -11.46
CA LEU A 99 -8.08 6.35 -10.16
C LEU A 99 -8.15 4.82 -10.05
N HIS A 100 -7.45 4.28 -9.06
CA HIS A 100 -7.54 2.87 -8.67
C HIS A 100 -8.70 2.66 -7.71
N THR A 101 -9.40 1.55 -7.83
CA THR A 101 -10.53 1.21 -6.96
C THR A 101 -10.50 -0.25 -6.61
N GLU A 102 -10.48 -0.54 -5.32
CA GLU A 102 -10.60 -1.89 -4.76
C GLU A 102 -11.86 -1.95 -3.89
N THR A 103 -12.59 -3.05 -4.00
CA THR A 103 -13.83 -3.23 -3.26
C THR A 103 -13.91 -4.67 -2.78
N THR A 104 -14.36 -4.84 -1.55
CA THR A 104 -14.66 -6.15 -0.98
C THR A 104 -15.94 -6.08 -0.18
N SER A 105 -16.73 -7.13 -0.26
CA SER A 105 -17.92 -7.26 0.56
C SER A 105 -18.22 -8.73 0.78
N ASP A 106 -18.46 -9.08 2.05
CA ASP A 106 -18.91 -10.40 2.46
C ASP A 106 -19.97 -10.27 3.57
N ASN A 107 -20.26 -11.38 4.25
CA ASN A 107 -21.25 -11.39 5.32
C ASN A 107 -20.81 -10.66 6.60
N LEU A 108 -19.52 -10.35 6.75
CA LEU A 108 -18.92 -9.74 7.93
C LEU A 108 -18.62 -8.26 7.75
N SER A 109 -18.20 -7.83 6.56
CA SER A 109 -17.94 -6.42 6.28
C SER A 109 -18.03 -6.06 4.81
N ALA A 110 -18.01 -4.75 4.55
CA ALA A 110 -17.78 -4.18 3.23
C ALA A 110 -16.71 -3.09 3.34
N ALA A 111 -15.72 -3.14 2.47
CA ALA A 111 -14.68 -2.13 2.39
C ALA A 111 -14.46 -1.66 0.94
N TYR A 112 -14.16 -0.38 0.80
CA TYR A 112 -13.92 0.31 -0.48
C TYR A 112 -12.68 1.17 -0.35
N GLU A 113 -11.76 1.05 -1.29
CA GLU A 113 -10.57 1.89 -1.37
C GLU A 113 -10.54 2.57 -2.74
N HIS A 114 -10.35 3.89 -2.74
CA HIS A 114 -10.09 4.67 -3.94
C HIS A 114 -8.76 5.38 -3.78
N THR A 115 -7.81 5.08 -4.68
CA THR A 115 -6.44 5.62 -4.59
C THR A 115 -6.04 6.22 -5.93
N SER A 116 -5.52 7.45 -5.92
CA SER A 116 -4.89 8.10 -7.07
C SER A 116 -3.41 8.27 -6.79
N LEU A 117 -2.58 8.03 -7.81
CA LEU A 117 -1.14 8.24 -7.77
C LEU A 117 -0.74 9.17 -8.90
N GLU A 118 -0.12 10.30 -8.57
CA GLU A 118 0.16 11.37 -9.51
C GLU A 118 1.56 11.95 -9.27
N TRP A 119 2.26 12.28 -10.35
CA TRP A 119 3.48 13.08 -10.26
C TRP A 119 3.18 14.53 -9.88
N SER A 120 4.09 15.18 -9.17
CA SER A 120 4.12 16.64 -9.08
C SER A 120 4.38 17.26 -10.46
N ASN A 121 4.02 18.54 -10.63
CA ASN A 121 4.17 19.24 -11.92
C ASN A 121 5.61 19.25 -12.47
N ASP A 122 6.60 19.20 -11.58
CA ASP A 122 8.03 19.17 -11.89
C ASP A 122 8.61 17.75 -11.93
N MET A 123 7.76 16.72 -11.78
CA MET A 123 8.14 15.30 -11.73
C MET A 123 9.13 14.94 -10.61
N SER A 124 9.28 15.80 -9.60
CA SER A 124 10.22 15.60 -8.51
C SER A 124 9.66 14.72 -7.38
N MET A 125 8.34 14.68 -7.23
CA MET A 125 7.62 13.95 -6.20
C MET A 125 6.53 13.08 -6.79
N LEU A 126 6.29 11.93 -6.16
CA LEU A 126 5.14 11.09 -6.44
C LEU A 126 4.15 11.18 -5.29
N ILE A 127 2.90 11.55 -5.57
CA ILE A 127 1.88 11.86 -4.58
C ILE A 127 0.75 10.85 -4.72
N MET A 128 0.54 10.07 -3.66
CA MET A 128 -0.59 9.17 -3.50
C MET A 128 -1.67 9.85 -2.66
N LYS A 129 -2.92 9.81 -3.10
CA LYS A 129 -4.10 10.25 -2.33
C LYS A 129 -5.09 9.11 -2.29
N GLY A 130 -5.65 8.86 -1.12
CA GLY A 130 -6.55 7.73 -0.92
C GLY A 130 -7.76 8.11 -0.07
N VAL A 131 -8.87 7.44 -0.32
CA VAL A 131 -9.97 7.31 0.64
C VAL A 131 -10.31 5.83 0.80
N TYR A 132 -10.42 5.41 2.05
CA TYR A 132 -10.80 4.08 2.46
C TYR A 132 -12.09 4.17 3.27
N PHE A 133 -13.04 3.30 2.98
CA PHE A 133 -14.28 3.11 3.72
C PHE A 133 -14.34 1.67 4.21
N ASP A 134 -14.76 1.45 5.44
CA ASP A 134 -15.09 0.13 5.98
C ASP A 134 -16.39 0.19 6.77
N LYS A 135 -17.16 -0.88 6.69
CA LYS A 135 -18.36 -1.07 7.48
C LYS A 135 -18.48 -2.53 7.87
N MET A 136 -18.47 -2.78 9.17
CA MET A 136 -18.79 -4.09 9.70
C MET A 136 -20.31 -4.35 9.62
N HIS A 137 -20.69 -5.54 9.16
CA HIS A 137 -22.07 -5.99 9.18
C HIS A 137 -22.45 -6.52 10.57
N SER A 138 -23.70 -6.31 10.96
CA SER A 138 -24.23 -6.91 12.18
C SER A 138 -24.51 -8.40 11.97
N LEU A 139 -24.25 -9.22 12.98
CA LEU A 139 -24.48 -10.66 12.90
C LEU A 139 -25.89 -11.00 13.37
N TYR A 140 -26.69 -11.60 12.48
CA TYR A 140 -28.01 -12.13 12.85
C TYR A 140 -27.94 -13.02 14.10
N PRO A 141 -28.89 -12.92 15.05
CA PRO A 141 -30.11 -12.10 15.01
C PRO A 141 -29.92 -10.65 15.49
N HIS A 142 -28.71 -10.27 15.87
CA HIS A 142 -28.39 -8.92 16.32
C HIS A 142 -28.26 -8.02 15.09
N ASN A 143 -29.19 -7.09 14.92
CA ASN A 143 -29.19 -6.09 13.85
C ASN A 143 -28.80 -4.73 14.43
N GLU A 144 -27.70 -4.69 15.17
CA GLU A 144 -27.15 -3.46 15.72
C GLU A 144 -26.55 -2.60 14.60
N ALA A 145 -26.78 -1.29 14.69
CA ALA A 145 -26.17 -0.35 13.76
C ALA A 145 -24.67 -0.26 14.07
N ASN A 146 -23.84 -0.81 13.20
CA ASN A 146 -22.40 -0.59 13.25
C ASN A 146 -22.05 0.71 12.51
N PRO A 147 -21.14 1.52 13.07
CA PRO A 147 -20.70 2.73 12.42
C PRO A 147 -19.91 2.41 11.14
N MET A 148 -19.84 3.39 10.25
CA MET A 148 -18.96 3.35 9.10
C MET A 148 -17.63 4.01 9.45
N GLU A 149 -16.52 3.36 9.18
CA GLU A 149 -15.19 3.95 9.32
C GLU A 149 -14.75 4.53 7.98
N THR A 150 -14.21 5.73 7.98
CA THR A 150 -13.62 6.36 6.79
C THR A 150 -12.23 6.88 7.11
N MET A 151 -11.25 6.60 6.26
CA MET A 151 -9.91 7.16 6.35
C MET A 151 -9.58 7.89 5.04
N ILE A 152 -9.14 9.14 5.15
CA ILE A 152 -8.67 9.94 4.01
C ILE A 152 -7.18 10.19 4.23
N GLY A 153 -6.37 9.91 3.22
CA GLY A 153 -4.93 9.98 3.33
C GLY A 153 -4.24 10.59 2.13
N GLN A 154 -3.04 11.10 2.36
CA GLN A 154 -2.09 11.46 1.32
C GLN A 154 -0.68 11.02 1.74
N ILE A 155 0.07 10.43 0.82
CA ILE A 155 1.50 10.12 0.95
C ILE A 155 2.27 10.77 -0.19
N ALA A 156 3.42 11.35 0.09
CA ALA A 156 4.33 11.89 -0.90
C ALA A 156 5.72 11.25 -0.78
N PHE A 157 6.25 10.78 -1.91
CA PHE A 157 7.60 10.27 -2.06
C PHE A 157 8.47 11.36 -2.69
N SER A 158 9.65 11.59 -2.13
CA SER A 158 10.61 12.57 -2.62
C SER A 158 12.04 12.08 -2.38
N LEU A 159 12.97 12.48 -3.25
CA LEU A 159 14.36 12.08 -3.17
C LEU A 159 15.23 13.33 -3.03
N THR A 160 15.98 13.43 -1.94
CA THR A 160 16.90 14.57 -1.71
C THR A 160 18.22 14.02 -1.20
N ASN A 161 19.33 14.37 -1.86
CA ASN A 161 20.68 13.91 -1.46
C ASN A 161 20.76 12.39 -1.27
N GLU A 162 20.21 11.62 -2.23
CA GLU A 162 20.17 10.13 -2.20
C GLU A 162 19.35 9.53 -1.05
N GLN A 163 18.58 10.34 -0.32
CA GLN A 163 17.71 9.90 0.75
C GLN A 163 16.25 9.98 0.33
N LEU A 164 15.56 8.84 0.41
CA LEU A 164 14.13 8.75 0.15
C LEU A 164 13.37 9.25 1.37
N THR A 165 12.59 10.31 1.16
CA THR A 165 11.70 10.86 2.18
C THR A 165 10.26 10.53 1.81
N ILE A 166 9.55 9.87 2.73
CA ILE A 166 8.13 9.55 2.61
C ILE A 166 7.38 10.38 3.63
N LYS A 167 6.47 11.24 3.20
CA LYS A 167 5.63 12.04 4.11
C LYS A 167 4.17 11.68 3.92
N GLY A 168 3.51 11.32 5.01
CA GLY A 168 2.10 10.96 5.03
C GLY A 168 1.30 11.88 5.95
N GLN A 169 0.03 12.04 5.62
CA GLN A 169 -0.98 12.59 6.52
C GLN A 169 -2.28 11.81 6.35
N THR A 170 -2.96 11.55 7.46
CA THR A 170 -4.22 10.79 7.46
C THR A 170 -5.22 11.42 8.42
N LEU A 171 -6.49 11.32 8.05
CA LEU A 171 -7.63 11.75 8.84
C LEU A 171 -8.66 10.64 8.87
N SER A 172 -9.15 10.31 10.06
CA SER A 172 -10.11 9.23 10.25
C SER A 172 -11.46 9.77 10.72
N PHE A 173 -12.53 9.06 10.37
CA PHE A 173 -13.91 9.39 10.73
C PHE A 173 -14.65 8.13 11.16
N ILE A 174 -15.54 8.28 12.13
CA ILE A 174 -16.58 7.30 12.47
C ILE A 174 -17.91 7.97 12.11
N ASP A 175 -18.64 7.33 11.21
CA ASP A 175 -19.76 7.89 10.47
C ASP A 175 -19.39 9.23 9.79
N LEU A 176 -19.76 10.36 10.40
CA LEU A 176 -19.43 11.71 9.92
C LEU A 176 -18.62 12.51 10.95
N GLU A 177 -18.25 11.89 12.07
CA GLU A 177 -17.51 12.52 13.15
C GLU A 177 -16.01 12.26 12.97
N GLN A 178 -15.23 13.34 12.93
CA GLN A 178 -13.77 13.24 12.85
C GLN A 178 -13.22 12.61 14.12
N MET A 179 -12.38 11.60 13.95
CA MET A 179 -11.68 10.92 15.03
C MET A 179 -10.28 11.51 15.18
N GLY A 180 -10.05 12.14 16.33
CA GLY A 180 -8.73 12.67 16.70
C GLY A 180 -8.25 13.83 15.82
N GLU A 181 -6.96 14.10 15.88
CA GLU A 181 -6.28 15.11 15.06
C GLU A 181 -5.66 14.50 13.81
N LEU A 182 -5.21 15.36 12.89
CA LEU A 182 -4.48 14.95 11.69
C LEU A 182 -3.21 14.18 12.09
N SER A 183 -3.15 12.90 11.75
CA SER A 183 -1.99 12.06 12.02
C SER A 183 -0.97 12.24 10.90
N THR A 184 0.28 12.53 11.25
CA THR A 184 1.37 12.69 10.27
C THR A 184 2.38 11.55 10.38
N LEU A 185 3.03 11.27 9.25
CA LEU A 185 4.04 10.25 9.09
C LEU A 185 5.23 10.90 8.37
N THR A 186 6.45 10.70 8.86
CA THR A 186 7.66 11.03 8.12
C THR A 186 8.64 9.88 8.21
N CYS A 187 8.99 9.29 7.06
CA CYS A 187 10.05 8.32 6.94
C CYS A 187 11.25 8.91 6.23
N THR A 188 12.42 8.53 6.71
CA THR A 188 13.70 8.91 6.14
C THR A 188 14.49 7.64 5.89
N LEU A 189 14.62 7.27 4.62
CA LEU A 189 15.19 5.99 4.20
C LEU A 189 16.45 6.21 3.36
N SER A 190 17.46 5.40 3.63
CA SER A 190 18.71 5.35 2.87
C SER A 190 18.71 4.12 1.97
N LYS A 191 19.34 4.24 0.80
CA LYS A 191 19.50 3.13 -0.13
C LYS A 191 20.40 2.04 0.49
N LYS A 192 20.01 0.77 0.33
CA LYS A 192 20.81 -0.40 0.74
C LYS A 192 21.93 -0.68 -0.25
#